data_AF-A0A1R1JST1-F1
#
_entry.id   AF-A0A1R1JST1-F1
#
_cell.length_a   1.000
_cell.length_b   1.000
_cell.length_c   1.000
_cell.angle_alpha   90.00
_cell.angle_beta   90.00
_cell.angle_gamma   90.00
#
_symmetry.space_group_name_H-M   'P 1'
#
loop_
_entity.id
_entity.type
_entity.pdbx_description
1 polymer ?
#
loop_
_entity_poly.entity_id
_entity_poly.type
_entity_poly.pdbx_seq_one_letter_code
_entity_poly.pdbx_strand_id
1 'polypeptide(L)'
;MGKKIQTKAVQPSVFEMLSESLDQARAIRRGELAPGRVTKLEPIDVRAIRERVQMSQADFAAAIHVSKRTLQNWEQRHRSPTGPAIALLKIVERAPDLAVKVLQSA
;
A
#
# COMPACT_ATOMS: atom_id res chain seq x y z
N MET A 1 37.40 -21.22 43.33
CA MET A 1 36.50 -20.07 43.09
C MET A 1 37.07 -19.25 41.92
N GLY A 2 36.73 -19.58 40.68
CA GLY A 2 37.24 -18.89 39.47
C GLY A 2 36.07 -18.47 38.59
N LYS A 3 35.91 -17.16 38.36
CA LYS A 3 34.76 -16.55 37.68
C LYS A 3 34.61 -17.08 36.25
N LYS A 4 33.44 -17.60 35.90
CA LYS A 4 33.04 -17.86 34.50
C LYS A 4 32.93 -16.52 33.77
N ILE A 5 33.78 -16.30 32.77
CA ILE A 5 33.71 -15.14 31.88
C ILE A 5 32.47 -15.34 30.98
N GLN A 6 31.49 -14.45 31.09
CA GLN A 6 30.35 -14.42 30.19
C GLN A 6 30.81 -13.81 28.86
N THR A 7 30.82 -14.58 27.79
CA THR A 7 31.07 -14.10 26.43
C THR A 7 29.83 -13.37 25.92
N LYS A 8 29.95 -12.06 25.73
CA LYS A 8 28.89 -11.21 25.16
C LYS A 8 28.80 -11.51 23.65
N ALA A 9 27.62 -11.85 23.14
CA ALA A 9 27.40 -12.11 21.72
C ALA A 9 27.82 -10.88 20.89
N VAL A 10 28.64 -11.11 19.85
CA VAL A 10 29.02 -10.08 18.87
C VAL A 10 27.80 -9.80 18.01
N GLN A 11 27.40 -8.54 17.90
CA GLN A 11 26.31 -8.16 17.02
C GLN A 11 26.74 -8.38 15.57
N PRO A 12 25.88 -8.99 14.73
CA PRO A 12 26.22 -9.22 13.33
C PRO A 12 26.49 -7.88 12.63
N SER A 13 27.49 -7.90 11.76
CA SER A 13 27.83 -6.76 10.93
C SER A 13 26.70 -6.43 9.95
N VAL A 14 26.69 -5.19 9.44
CA VAL A 14 25.74 -4.78 8.40
C VAL A 14 25.82 -5.67 7.17
N PHE A 15 27.03 -6.11 6.80
CA PHE A 15 27.24 -7.01 5.67
C PHE A 15 26.58 -8.38 5.88
N GLU A 16 26.70 -8.96 7.09
CA GLU A 16 26.08 -10.23 7.43
C GLU A 16 24.55 -10.12 7.42
N MET A 17 23.99 -9.07 8.01
CA MET A 17 22.54 -8.83 8.02
C MET A 17 21.97 -8.64 6.60
N LEU A 18 22.70 -7.96 5.72
CA LEU A 18 22.28 -7.78 4.32
C LEU A 18 22.37 -9.07 3.52
N SER A 19 23.42 -9.87 3.73
CA SER A 19 23.59 -11.17 3.08
C SER A 19 22.46 -12.12 3.48
N GLU A 20 22.16 -12.19 4.78
CA GLU A 20 21.04 -12.96 5.31
C GLU A 20 19.69 -12.52 4.70
N SER A 21 19.45 -11.21 4.62
CA SER A 21 18.22 -10.67 4.04
C SER A 21 18.06 -11.05 2.56
N LEU A 22 19.16 -11.10 1.79
CA LEU A 22 19.14 -11.52 0.39
C LEU A 22 18.84 -13.02 0.24
N ASP A 23 19.40 -13.86 1.11
CA ASP A 23 19.11 -15.29 1.13
C ASP A 23 17.66 -15.58 1.49
N GLN A 24 17.14 -14.88 2.51
CA GLN A 24 15.72 -14.93 2.87
C GLN A 24 14.83 -14.49 1.70
N ALA A 25 15.17 -13.40 1.00
CA ALA A 25 14.43 -12.95 -0.18
C ALA A 25 14.41 -14.00 -1.30
N ARG A 26 15.52 -14.72 -1.50
CA ARG A 26 15.62 -15.80 -2.49
C ARG A 26 14.75 -17.00 -2.12
N ALA A 27 14.77 -17.42 -0.86
CA ALA A 27 13.95 -18.51 -0.34
C ALA A 27 12.46 -18.18 -0.42
N ILE A 28 12.07 -16.93 -0.08
CA ILE A 28 10.69 -16.44 -0.24
C ILE A 28 10.27 -16.50 -1.71
N ARG A 29 11.11 -16.04 -2.63
CA ARG A 29 10.82 -16.07 -4.07
C ARG A 29 10.65 -17.49 -4.62
N ARG A 30 11.36 -18.47 -4.07
CA ARG A 30 11.23 -19.90 -4.42
C ARG A 30 10.08 -20.62 -3.70
N GLY A 31 9.42 -19.96 -2.76
CA GLY A 31 8.36 -20.57 -1.94
C GLY A 31 8.88 -21.49 -0.83
N GLU A 32 10.18 -21.45 -0.55
CA GLU A 32 10.85 -22.25 0.48
C GLU A 32 10.70 -21.62 1.89
N LEU A 33 10.42 -20.31 1.94
CA LEU A 33 10.23 -19.55 3.17
C LEU A 33 8.99 -18.66 3.07
N ALA A 34 8.18 -18.62 4.12
CA ALA A 34 7.05 -17.71 4.17
C ALA A 34 7.54 -16.26 4.42
N PRO A 35 7.01 -15.25 3.70
CA PRO A 35 7.34 -13.86 3.99
C PRO A 35 6.88 -13.47 5.40
N GLY A 36 7.72 -12.75 6.14
CA GLY A 36 7.40 -12.35 7.52
C GLY A 36 6.14 -11.48 7.63
N ARG A 37 5.95 -10.53 6.70
CA ARG A 37 4.72 -9.72 6.59
C ARG A 37 4.26 -9.66 5.14
N VAL A 38 3.04 -10.12 4.88
CA VAL A 38 2.38 -9.98 3.58
C VAL A 38 1.29 -8.93 3.71
N THR A 39 1.44 -7.82 2.99
CA THR A 39 0.34 -6.87 2.78
C THR A 39 -0.26 -7.16 1.41
N LYS A 40 -1.36 -7.91 1.37
CA LYS A 40 -2.14 -8.09 0.13
C LYS A 40 -2.85 -6.78 -0.18
N LEU A 41 -2.25 -5.97 -1.05
CA LEU A 41 -2.94 -4.84 -1.67
C LEU A 41 -3.66 -5.39 -2.89
N GLU A 42 -4.98 -5.57 -2.79
CA GLU A 42 -5.83 -5.65 -3.99
C GLU A 42 -5.62 -4.34 -4.76
N PRO A 43 -5.06 -4.37 -5.98
CA PRO A 43 -4.80 -3.14 -6.71
C PRO A 43 -6.14 -2.55 -7.15
N ILE A 44 -6.63 -1.56 -6.41
CA ILE A 44 -7.77 -0.74 -6.83
C ILE A 44 -7.32 0.13 -7.99
N ASP A 45 -7.97 -0.04 -9.15
CA ASP A 45 -7.76 0.84 -10.29
C ASP A 45 -8.54 2.14 -10.10
N VAL A 46 -7.90 3.10 -9.44
CA VAL A 46 -8.49 4.41 -9.13
C VAL A 46 -8.85 5.17 -10.42
N ARG A 47 -8.08 5.00 -11.49
CA ARG A 47 -8.35 5.66 -12.77
C ARG A 47 -9.65 5.12 -13.36
N ALA A 48 -9.81 3.80 -13.42
CA ALA A 48 -11.02 3.18 -13.93
C ALA A 48 -12.26 3.59 -13.13
N ILE A 49 -12.15 3.69 -11.81
CA ILE A 49 -13.25 4.16 -10.94
C ILE A 49 -13.65 5.59 -11.29
N ARG A 50 -12.68 6.51 -11.42
CA ARG A 50 -12.94 7.91 -11.80
C ARG A 50 -13.57 8.01 -13.18
N GLU A 51 -13.04 7.29 -14.16
CA GLU A 51 -13.53 7.32 -15.54
C GLU A 51 -14.97 6.83 -15.65
N ARG A 52 -15.36 5.87 -14.81
CA ARG A 52 -16.73 5.36 -14.76
C ARG A 52 -17.76 6.37 -14.23
N VAL A 53 -17.33 7.33 -13.40
CA VAL A 53 -18.16 8.47 -12.98
C VAL A 53 -17.97 9.71 -13.85
N GLN A 54 -17.21 9.60 -14.95
CA GLN A 54 -17.01 10.64 -15.96
C GLN A 54 -16.46 11.97 -15.41
N MET A 55 -15.67 11.91 -14.34
CA MET A 55 -15.07 13.10 -13.73
C MET A 55 -13.63 13.34 -14.21
N SER A 56 -13.24 14.60 -14.33
CA SER A 56 -11.84 14.97 -14.50
C SER A 56 -11.04 14.62 -13.23
N GLN A 57 -9.71 14.56 -13.32
CA GLN A 57 -8.88 14.36 -12.13
C GLN A 57 -9.08 15.45 -11.07
N ALA A 58 -9.36 16.70 -11.49
CA ALA A 58 -9.56 17.79 -10.55
C ALA A 58 -10.91 17.63 -9.82
N ASP A 59 -11.99 17.36 -10.57
CA ASP A 59 -13.33 17.24 -10.01
C ASP A 59 -13.46 16.03 -9.10
N PHE A 60 -12.88 14.88 -9.51
CA PHE A 60 -12.90 13.68 -8.69
C PHE A 60 -12.08 13.85 -7.41
N ALA A 61 -10.92 14.50 -7.49
CA ALA A 61 -10.10 14.76 -6.32
C ALA A 61 -10.82 15.69 -5.33
N ALA A 62 -11.48 16.74 -5.83
CA ALA A 62 -12.30 17.64 -5.03
C ALA A 62 -13.46 16.89 -4.35
N ALA A 63 -14.20 16.08 -5.12
CA ALA A 63 -15.32 15.28 -4.62
C ALA A 63 -14.93 14.36 -3.46
N ILE A 64 -13.82 13.64 -3.57
CA ILE A 64 -13.35 12.72 -2.52
C ILE A 64 -12.42 13.38 -1.49
N HIS A 65 -12.32 14.72 -1.51
CA HIS A 65 -11.57 15.52 -0.53
C HIS A 65 -10.07 15.17 -0.43
N VAL A 66 -9.42 15.01 -1.59
CA VAL A 66 -7.97 14.81 -1.69
C VAL A 66 -7.34 15.79 -2.68
N SER A 67 -6.03 16.00 -2.57
CA SER A 67 -5.34 16.82 -3.58
C SER A 67 -5.30 16.10 -4.93
N LYS A 68 -5.33 16.85 -6.03
CA LYS A 68 -5.09 16.31 -7.39
C LYS A 68 -3.78 15.52 -7.47
N ARG A 69 -2.75 15.99 -6.77
CA ARG A 69 -1.45 15.30 -6.66
C ARG A 69 -1.58 13.92 -6.00
N THR A 70 -2.39 13.81 -4.95
CA THR A 70 -2.68 12.54 -4.26
C THR A 70 -3.38 11.57 -5.21
N LEU A 71 -4.42 12.03 -5.91
CA LEU A 71 -5.14 11.22 -6.89
C LEU A 71 -4.19 10.71 -8.01
N GLN A 72 -3.35 11.59 -8.55
CA GLN A 72 -2.35 11.22 -9.57
C GLN A 72 -1.37 10.15 -9.06
N ASN A 73 -0.88 10.29 -7.82
CA ASN A 73 0.01 9.30 -7.23
C ASN A 73 -0.67 7.93 -7.10
N TRP A 74 -1.99 7.90 -6.85
CA TRP A 74 -2.76 6.66 -6.83
C TRP A 74 -2.97 6.07 -8.23
N GLU A 75 -3.40 6.89 -9.20
CA GLU A 75 -3.61 6.44 -10.58
C GLU A 75 -2.32 5.95 -11.26
N GLN A 76 -1.17 6.52 -10.88
CA GLN A 76 0.16 6.12 -11.38
C GLN A 76 0.80 5.00 -10.54
N ARG A 77 0.12 4.51 -9.49
CA ARG A 77 0.62 3.48 -8.56
C ARG A 77 1.93 3.86 -7.82
N HIS A 78 2.28 5.14 -7.73
CA HIS A 78 3.38 5.62 -6.87
C HIS A 78 3.04 5.54 -5.39
N ARG A 79 1.75 5.63 -5.06
CA ARG A 79 1.16 5.42 -3.74
C ARG A 79 -0.13 4.64 -3.89
N SER A 80 -0.62 4.06 -2.80
CA SER A 80 -1.92 3.39 -2.77
C SER A 80 -2.86 4.13 -1.82
N PRO A 81 -4.18 4.18 -2.11
CA PRO A 81 -5.16 4.66 -1.15
C PRO A 81 -5.15 3.77 0.10
N THR A 82 -5.51 4.33 1.25
CA THR A 82 -5.49 3.64 2.54
C THR A 82 -6.86 3.66 3.21
N GLY A 83 -7.17 2.63 4.00
CA GLY A 83 -8.33 2.54 4.91
C GLY A 83 -9.62 3.18 4.38
N PRO A 84 -10.01 4.38 4.85
CA PRO A 84 -11.25 5.04 4.42
C PRO A 84 -11.33 5.33 2.92
N ALA A 85 -10.21 5.70 2.28
CA ALA A 85 -10.18 5.98 0.85
C ALA A 85 -10.49 4.71 0.03
N ILE A 86 -10.01 3.55 0.48
CA ILE A 86 -10.34 2.25 -0.12
C ILE A 86 -11.84 1.98 -0.04
N ALA A 87 -12.45 2.21 1.13
CA ALA A 87 -13.89 2.00 1.32
C ALA A 87 -14.71 2.93 0.42
N LEU A 88 -14.37 4.23 0.36
CA LEU A 88 -15.04 5.19 -0.51
C LEU A 88 -14.90 4.82 -1.99
N LEU A 89 -13.69 4.47 -2.45
CA LEU A 89 -13.46 4.05 -3.83
C LEU A 89 -14.29 2.80 -4.20
N LYS A 90 -14.42 1.83 -3.28
CA LYS A 90 -15.31 0.68 -3.47
C LYS A 90 -16.79 1.06 -3.56
N ILE A 91 -17.24 2.01 -2.76
CA ILE A 91 -18.63 2.52 -2.84
C ILE A 91 -18.85 3.17 -4.21
N VAL A 92 -17.93 4.03 -4.65
CA VAL A 92 -17.99 4.64 -5.97
C VAL A 92 -18.02 3.53 -7.03
N GLU A 93 -17.14 2.54 -6.94
CA GLU A 93 -17.06 1.36 -7.81
C GLU A 93 -18.40 0.59 -7.91
N ARG A 94 -19.12 0.39 -6.81
CA ARG A 94 -20.33 -0.44 -6.80
C ARG A 94 -21.63 0.34 -7.05
N ALA A 95 -21.66 1.63 -6.76
CA ALA A 95 -22.86 2.45 -6.91
C ALA A 95 -22.50 3.83 -7.49
N PRO A 96 -22.13 3.92 -8.79
CA PRO A 96 -21.63 5.15 -9.40
C PRO A 96 -22.66 6.28 -9.36
N ASP A 97 -23.92 6.00 -9.71
CA ASP A 97 -24.98 7.02 -9.77
C ASP A 97 -25.28 7.60 -8.38
N LEU A 98 -25.34 6.74 -7.36
CA LEU A 98 -25.52 7.17 -5.97
C LEU A 98 -24.30 7.96 -5.49
N ALA A 99 -23.09 7.49 -5.81
CA ALA A 99 -21.87 8.17 -5.42
C ALA A 99 -21.78 9.57 -6.03
N VAL A 100 -22.07 9.72 -7.32
CA VAL A 100 -22.13 11.03 -7.99
C VAL A 100 -23.15 11.93 -7.29
N LYS A 101 -24.36 11.43 -7.04
CA LYS A 101 -25.41 12.19 -6.35
C LYS A 101 -24.95 12.67 -4.96
N VAL A 102 -24.34 11.78 -4.16
CA VAL A 102 -23.89 12.10 -2.80
C VAL A 102 -22.72 13.09 -2.84
N LEU A 103 -21.71 12.83 -3.67
CA LEU A 103 -20.50 13.65 -3.77
C LEU A 103 -20.76 15.05 -4.33
N GLN A 104 -21.81 15.24 -5.13
CA GLN A 104 -22.22 16.54 -5.68
C GLN A 104 -23.25 17.28 -4.81
N SER A 105 -23.81 16.62 -3.79
CA SER A 105 -24.83 17.20 -2.90
C SER A 105 -24.28 17.81 -1.61
N ALA A 106 -22.97 17.72 -1.41
CA ALA A 106 -22.23 18.33 -0.30
C ALA A 106 -21.65 19.68 -0.72
#